data_AF-A0AA43FK43-F1
#
_entry.id   AF-A0AA43FK43-F1
#
_cell.length_a   1.000
_cell.length_b   1.000
_cell.length_c   1.000
_cell.angle_alpha   90.00
_cell.angle_beta   90.00
_cell.angle_gamma   90.00
#
_symmetry.space_group_name_H-M   'P 1'
#
loop_
_entity.id
_entity.type
_entity.pdbx_description
1 polymer ?
#
loop_
_entity_poly.entity_id
_entity_poly.type
_entity_poly.pdbx_seq_one_letter_code
_entity_poly.pdbx_strand_id
1 'polypeptide(L)'
;MKKKSIVIVSLVLLALLIAGVVFIPNPVGARIMSEAKANGYIQYHPLEAYDMARMICTQCHSDERIKMYCPRCGPPFVAVVPHMQTFIENYRKTKPDVKFVNITEPQAVAIVQVWNALVGNWEKDFREQDILKLIGHYDQLKALYLTPVDQRPIEAFLSGREELKIGHMTGLEQMQRKLGTPENNPKPLQEPTTEANPSDAGANQHNHDHDHADHKH
;
A
#
# COMPACT_ATOMS: atom_id res chain seq x y z
N MET A 1 12.70 -55.75 -6.93
CA MET A 1 11.45 -54.97 -7.14
C MET A 1 10.98 -54.22 -5.89
N LYS A 2 11.03 -54.80 -4.68
CA LYS A 2 10.54 -54.19 -3.41
C LYS A 2 11.10 -52.79 -3.07
N LYS A 3 12.39 -52.53 -3.28
CA LYS A 3 13.00 -51.22 -2.94
C LYS A 3 12.47 -50.05 -3.78
N LYS A 4 12.23 -50.27 -5.08
CA LYS A 4 11.66 -49.25 -5.98
C LYS A 4 10.20 -48.94 -5.62
N SER A 5 9.43 -49.96 -5.28
CA SER A 5 8.04 -49.79 -4.82
C SER A 5 7.95 -49.03 -3.49
N ILE A 6 8.85 -49.28 -2.53
CA ILE A 6 8.90 -48.53 -1.27
C ILE A 6 9.21 -47.05 -1.53
N VAL A 7 10.19 -46.74 -2.38
CA VAL A 7 10.52 -45.35 -2.73
C VAL A 7 9.34 -44.64 -3.40
N ILE A 8 8.65 -45.30 -4.33
CA ILE A 8 7.47 -44.73 -5.00
C ILE A 8 6.34 -44.49 -3.99
N VAL A 9 6.04 -45.47 -3.14
CA VAL A 9 4.99 -45.33 -2.11
C VAL A 9 5.33 -44.22 -1.12
N SER A 10 6.59 -44.10 -0.69
CA SER A 10 7.04 -42.99 0.16
C SER A 10 6.90 -41.63 -0.51
N LEU A 11 7.22 -41.51 -1.80
CA LEU A 11 7.05 -40.27 -2.57
C LEU A 11 5.58 -39.89 -2.71
N VAL A 12 4.71 -40.86 -2.99
CA VAL A 12 3.26 -40.62 -3.10
C VAL A 12 2.69 -40.19 -1.74
N LEU A 13 3.07 -40.86 -0.65
CA LEU A 13 2.66 -40.48 0.71
C LEU A 13 3.14 -39.07 1.08
N LEU A 14 4.38 -38.73 0.74
CA LEU A 14 4.92 -37.39 0.98
C LEU A 14 4.16 -36.32 0.18
N ALA A 15 3.87 -36.59 -1.11
CA ALA A 15 3.09 -35.69 -1.94
C ALA A 15 1.67 -35.48 -1.39
N LEU A 16 1.02 -36.55 -0.92
CA LEU A 16 -0.30 -36.48 -0.27
C LEU A 16 -0.26 -35.70 1.05
N LEU A 17 0.80 -35.85 1.85
CA LEU A 17 1.01 -35.09 3.08
C LEU A 17 1.17 -33.59 2.78
N ILE A 18 2.02 -33.24 1.81
CA ILE A 18 2.23 -31.85 1.39
C ILE A 18 0.91 -31.27 0.86
N ALA A 19 0.20 -32.02 0.00
CA ALA A 19 -1.11 -31.60 -0.49
C ALA A 19 -2.11 -31.40 0.66
N GLY A 20 -2.14 -32.29 1.64
CA GLY A 20 -2.97 -32.15 2.84
C GLY A 20 -2.66 -30.87 3.62
N VAL A 21 -1.38 -30.54 3.83
CA VAL A 21 -0.97 -29.31 4.52
C VAL A 21 -1.31 -28.05 3.74
N VAL A 22 -1.33 -28.09 2.40
CA VAL A 22 -1.59 -26.90 1.57
C VAL A 22 -3.09 -26.68 1.33
N PHE A 23 -3.86 -27.75 1.07
CA PHE A 23 -5.26 -27.64 0.64
C PHE A 23 -6.29 -27.77 1.78
N ILE A 24 -5.91 -28.32 2.93
CA ILE A 24 -6.81 -28.38 4.11
C ILE A 24 -6.69 -27.06 4.89
N PRO A 25 -7.80 -26.41 5.30
CA PRO A 25 -7.74 -25.16 6.05
C PRO A 25 -6.96 -25.32 7.37
N ASN A 26 -5.74 -24.78 7.40
CA ASN A 26 -4.88 -24.80 8.58
C ASN A 26 -3.93 -23.58 8.57
N PRO A 27 -3.41 -23.14 9.73
CA PRO A 27 -2.60 -21.91 9.82
C PRO A 27 -1.27 -21.99 9.07
N VAL A 28 -0.68 -23.18 8.95
CA VAL A 28 0.59 -23.37 8.21
C VAL A 28 0.35 -23.25 6.72
N GLY A 29 -0.68 -23.92 6.20
CA GLY A 29 -1.12 -23.81 4.81
C GLY A 29 -1.48 -22.37 4.43
N ALA A 30 -2.18 -21.65 5.31
CA ALA A 30 -2.52 -20.24 5.09
C ALA A 30 -1.27 -19.35 4.98
N ARG A 31 -0.25 -19.57 5.83
CA ARG A 31 1.00 -18.83 5.75
C ARG A 31 1.78 -19.15 4.47
N ILE A 32 1.89 -20.43 4.11
CA ILE A 32 2.54 -20.85 2.86
C ILE A 32 1.84 -20.21 1.66
N MET A 33 0.52 -20.23 1.63
CA MET A 33 -0.29 -19.62 0.56
C MET A 33 -0.08 -18.10 0.51
N SER A 34 -0.06 -17.43 1.67
CA SER A 34 0.19 -15.99 1.76
C SER A 34 1.59 -15.64 1.25
N GLU A 35 2.63 -16.39 1.63
CA GLU A 35 3.99 -16.19 1.15
C GLU A 35 4.09 -16.50 -0.35
N ALA A 36 3.42 -17.54 -0.83
CA ALA A 36 3.40 -17.89 -2.25
C ALA A 36 2.79 -16.77 -3.10
N LYS A 37 1.69 -16.17 -2.64
CA LYS A 37 1.04 -15.02 -3.29
C LYS A 37 1.90 -13.75 -3.21
N ALA A 38 2.51 -13.47 -2.04
CA ALA A 38 3.40 -12.33 -1.87
C ALA A 38 4.63 -12.43 -2.80
N ASN A 39 5.12 -13.63 -3.08
CA ASN A 39 6.22 -13.86 -4.03
C ASN A 39 5.76 -14.01 -5.49
N GLY A 40 4.46 -13.93 -5.77
CA GLY A 40 3.91 -13.97 -7.13
C GLY A 40 3.82 -15.37 -7.75
N TYR A 41 4.00 -16.44 -6.96
CA TYR A 41 3.82 -17.82 -7.45
C TYR A 41 2.34 -18.16 -7.67
N ILE A 42 1.44 -17.49 -6.95
CA ILE A 42 0.00 -17.70 -7.00
C ILE A 42 -0.66 -16.32 -7.10
N GLN A 43 -1.64 -16.19 -7.99
CA GLN A 43 -2.41 -14.95 -8.12
C GLN A 43 -3.38 -14.79 -6.95
N TYR A 44 -3.65 -13.55 -6.55
CA TYR A 44 -4.69 -13.26 -5.57
C TYR A 44 -6.07 -13.49 -6.16
N HIS A 45 -6.96 -14.11 -5.39
CA HIS A 45 -8.39 -14.03 -5.69
C HIS A 45 -8.86 -12.58 -5.45
N PRO A 46 -9.78 -12.02 -6.26
CA PRO A 46 -10.15 -10.60 -6.16
C PRO A 46 -10.61 -10.13 -4.76
N LEU A 47 -11.40 -10.95 -4.06
CA LEU A 47 -11.83 -10.62 -2.68
C LEU A 47 -10.69 -10.69 -1.67
N GLU A 48 -9.74 -11.61 -1.84
CA GLU A 48 -8.56 -11.68 -0.98
C GLU A 48 -7.62 -10.49 -1.24
N ALA A 49 -7.51 -10.05 -2.50
CA ALA A 49 -6.78 -8.85 -2.86
C ALA A 49 -7.40 -7.61 -2.21
N TYR A 50 -8.73 -7.52 -2.20
CA TYR A 50 -9.47 -6.44 -1.53
C TYR A 50 -9.16 -6.40 -0.03
N ASP A 51 -9.28 -7.53 0.67
CA ASP A 51 -9.01 -7.61 2.11
C ASP A 51 -7.55 -7.28 2.43
N MET A 52 -6.61 -7.77 1.61
CA MET A 52 -5.18 -7.49 1.72
C MET A 52 -4.88 -6.00 1.51
N ALA A 53 -5.45 -5.40 0.45
CA ALA A 53 -5.23 -3.98 0.14
C ALA A 53 -5.78 -3.08 1.25
N ARG A 54 -6.97 -3.38 1.79
CA ARG A 54 -7.50 -2.66 2.97
C ARG A 54 -6.58 -2.82 4.16
N MET A 55 -6.28 -4.05 4.57
CA MET A 55 -5.40 -4.33 5.71
C MET A 55 -4.07 -3.57 5.62
N ILE A 56 -3.42 -3.56 4.45
CA ILE A 56 -2.16 -2.86 4.26
C ILE A 56 -2.33 -1.34 4.29
N CYS A 57 -3.25 -0.79 3.49
CA CYS A 57 -3.40 0.65 3.34
C CYS A 57 -3.97 1.30 4.61
N THR A 58 -4.77 0.56 5.40
CA THR A 58 -5.33 1.06 6.66
C THR A 58 -4.33 1.20 7.80
N GLN A 59 -3.09 0.74 7.62
CA GLN A 59 -2.01 1.02 8.57
C GLN A 59 -1.64 2.52 8.60
N CYS A 60 -1.90 3.26 7.51
CA CYS A 60 -1.50 4.66 7.36
C CYS A 60 -2.68 5.63 7.16
N HIS A 61 -3.78 5.16 6.57
CA HIS A 61 -4.90 5.99 6.15
C HIS A 61 -6.22 5.31 6.50
N SER A 62 -7.25 6.03 6.94
CA SER A 62 -8.57 5.39 7.09
C SER A 62 -9.11 4.96 5.72
N ASP A 63 -10.00 3.96 5.69
CA ASP A 63 -10.64 3.52 4.45
C ASP A 63 -11.33 4.68 3.73
N GLU A 64 -11.95 5.59 4.48
CA GLU A 64 -12.58 6.79 3.94
C GLU A 64 -11.57 7.70 3.27
N ARG A 65 -10.39 7.89 3.89
CA ARG A 65 -9.32 8.72 3.32
C ARG A 65 -8.77 8.12 2.03
N ILE A 66 -8.64 6.80 1.96
CA ILE A 66 -8.17 6.13 0.75
C ILE A 66 -9.22 6.22 -0.36
N LYS A 67 -10.50 6.03 -0.02
CA LYS A 67 -11.61 6.20 -0.96
C LYS A 67 -11.74 7.64 -1.47
N MET A 68 -11.43 8.64 -0.65
CA MET A 68 -11.40 10.05 -1.06
C MET A 68 -10.19 10.42 -1.93
N TYR A 69 -9.32 9.46 -2.27
CA TYR A 69 -8.26 9.70 -3.23
C TYR A 69 -8.87 10.30 -4.50
N CYS A 70 -8.52 11.55 -4.82
CA CYS A 70 -9.13 12.24 -5.95
C CYS A 70 -8.59 11.62 -7.25
N PRO A 71 -9.43 10.90 -8.03
CA PRO A 71 -8.98 10.29 -9.28
C PRO A 71 -8.53 11.33 -10.31
N ARG A 72 -8.96 12.60 -10.15
CA ARG A 72 -8.63 13.68 -11.10
C ARG A 72 -7.39 14.48 -10.73
N CYS A 73 -7.09 14.61 -9.44
CA CYS A 73 -5.99 15.46 -8.96
C CYS A 73 -4.78 14.67 -8.50
N GLY A 74 -4.94 13.37 -8.22
CA GLY A 74 -3.86 12.49 -7.81
C GLY A 74 -3.23 11.73 -8.99
N PRO A 75 -1.92 11.39 -8.93
CA PRO A 75 -1.32 10.47 -9.88
C PRO A 75 -2.01 9.08 -9.90
N PRO A 76 -1.95 8.33 -11.00
CA PRO A 76 -2.56 6.99 -11.03
C PRO A 76 -1.95 6.07 -9.97
N PHE A 77 -2.75 5.17 -9.38
CA PHE A 77 -2.27 4.29 -8.30
C PHE A 77 -1.05 3.47 -8.71
N VAL A 78 -0.96 3.05 -9.97
CA VAL A 78 0.20 2.34 -10.51
C VAL A 78 1.52 3.11 -10.37
N ALA A 79 1.47 4.45 -10.36
CA ALA A 79 2.61 5.32 -10.12
C ALA A 79 2.82 5.63 -8.62
N VAL A 80 1.77 5.56 -7.79
CA VAL A 80 1.85 5.84 -6.34
C VAL A 80 2.47 4.69 -5.56
N VAL A 81 2.06 3.46 -5.85
CA VAL A 81 2.44 2.28 -5.04
C VAL A 81 3.97 2.03 -4.99
N PRO A 82 4.76 2.21 -6.07
CA PRO A 82 6.22 2.23 -6.00
C PRO A 82 6.78 3.15 -4.90
N HIS A 83 6.24 4.36 -4.80
CA HIS A 83 6.66 5.33 -3.79
C HIS A 83 6.21 4.93 -2.38
N MET A 84 5.07 4.24 -2.23
CA MET A 84 4.65 3.67 -0.94
C MET A 84 5.65 2.62 -0.45
N GLN A 85 6.16 1.77 -1.34
CA GLN A 85 7.19 0.77 -0.98
C GLN A 85 8.46 1.46 -0.48
N THR A 86 8.94 2.48 -1.20
CA THR A 86 10.12 3.27 -0.78
C THR A 86 9.87 3.99 0.54
N PHE A 87 8.68 4.56 0.74
CA PHE A 87 8.30 5.20 1.99
C PHE A 87 8.35 4.22 3.16
N ILE A 88 7.74 3.03 3.03
CA ILE A 88 7.72 2.00 4.08
C ILE A 88 9.16 1.57 4.41
N GLU A 89 10.01 1.38 3.40
CA GLU A 89 11.41 1.01 3.61
C GLU A 89 12.17 2.09 4.41
N ASN A 90 12.02 3.36 4.04
CA ASN A 90 12.65 4.48 4.73
C ASN A 90 12.08 4.70 6.14
N TYR A 91 10.78 4.53 6.30
CA TYR A 91 10.12 4.70 7.59
C TYR A 91 10.58 3.64 8.59
N ARG A 92 10.80 2.40 8.15
CA ARG A 92 11.36 1.34 8.99
C ARG A 92 12.79 1.62 9.44
N LYS A 93 13.59 2.29 8.61
CA LYS A 93 14.96 2.72 8.98
C LYS A 93 14.94 3.81 10.05
N THR A 94 13.94 4.71 10.00
CA THR A 94 13.85 5.85 10.93
C THR A 94 13.06 5.55 12.20
N LYS A 95 12.14 4.58 12.17
CA LYS A 95 11.32 4.16 13.31
C LYS A 95 11.26 2.63 13.41
N PRO A 96 12.30 1.98 13.94
CA PRO A 96 12.41 0.51 13.95
C PRO A 96 11.33 -0.20 14.79
N ASP A 97 10.76 0.50 15.79
CA ASP A 97 9.73 -0.06 16.66
C ASP A 97 8.34 -0.12 16.03
N VAL A 98 8.12 0.61 14.93
CA VAL A 98 6.85 0.60 14.20
C VAL A 98 6.89 -0.46 13.10
N LYS A 99 6.09 -1.51 13.27
CA LYS A 99 6.01 -2.61 12.30
C LYS A 99 4.96 -2.31 11.25
N PHE A 100 5.40 -1.91 10.05
CA PHE A 100 4.56 -1.92 8.85
C PHE A 100 4.69 -3.24 8.10
N VAL A 101 3.55 -3.72 7.60
CA VAL A 101 3.53 -4.80 6.61
C VAL A 101 4.26 -4.31 5.36
N ASN A 102 5.27 -5.07 4.92
CA ASN A 102 5.96 -4.78 3.67
C ASN A 102 5.05 -5.07 2.48
N ILE A 103 5.25 -4.34 1.38
CA ILE A 103 4.52 -4.55 0.13
C ILE A 103 5.51 -5.13 -0.88
N THR A 104 5.30 -6.37 -1.30
CA THR A 104 6.03 -6.96 -2.43
C THR A 104 5.47 -6.42 -3.75
N GLU A 105 6.19 -6.59 -4.86
CA GLU A 105 5.69 -6.16 -6.17
C GLU A 105 4.39 -6.89 -6.59
N PRO A 106 4.22 -8.22 -6.40
CA PRO A 106 2.94 -8.88 -6.65
C PRO A 106 1.78 -8.31 -5.81
N GLN A 107 2.06 -7.94 -4.55
CA GLN A 107 1.08 -7.27 -3.70
C GLN A 107 0.77 -5.87 -4.22
N ALA A 108 1.78 -5.12 -4.68
CA ALA A 108 1.59 -3.82 -5.30
C ALA A 108 0.66 -3.91 -6.52
N VAL A 109 0.88 -4.88 -7.41
CA VAL A 109 0.01 -5.14 -8.58
C VAL A 109 -1.44 -5.41 -8.16
N ALA A 110 -1.65 -6.19 -7.10
CA ALA A 110 -3.00 -6.47 -6.58
C ALA A 110 -3.63 -5.21 -5.94
N ILE A 111 -2.87 -4.43 -5.16
CA ILE A 111 -3.32 -3.18 -4.54
C ILE A 111 -3.75 -2.16 -5.60
N VAL A 112 -2.96 -1.99 -6.67
CA VAL A 112 -3.29 -1.07 -7.77
C VAL A 112 -4.62 -1.46 -8.40
N GLN A 113 -4.80 -2.74 -8.76
CA GLN A 113 -6.04 -3.22 -9.37
C GLN A 113 -7.26 -3.02 -8.45
N VAL A 114 -7.10 -3.25 -7.15
CA VAL A 114 -8.18 -3.02 -6.16
C VAL A 114 -8.58 -1.55 -6.16
N TRP A 115 -7.62 -0.64 -5.94
CA TRP A 115 -7.98 0.78 -5.79
C TRP A 115 -8.41 1.42 -7.11
N ASN A 116 -7.87 0.96 -8.25
CA ASN A 116 -8.38 1.34 -9.56
C ASN A 116 -9.86 0.94 -9.75
N ALA A 117 -10.26 -0.24 -9.29
CA ALA A 117 -11.66 -0.66 -9.39
C ALA A 117 -12.61 0.11 -8.44
N LEU A 118 -12.12 0.50 -7.26
CA LEU A 118 -12.95 1.13 -6.23
C LEU A 118 -13.04 2.65 -6.36
N VAL A 119 -11.95 3.30 -6.77
CA VAL A 119 -11.82 4.77 -6.85
C VAL A 119 -11.88 5.25 -8.31
N GLY A 120 -11.50 4.39 -9.25
CA GLY A 120 -11.44 4.67 -10.69
C GLY A 120 -10.04 4.45 -11.26
N ASN A 121 -9.95 4.26 -12.57
CA ASN A 121 -8.68 4.18 -13.30
C ASN A 121 -8.56 5.38 -14.24
N TRP A 122 -7.55 6.21 -14.01
CA TRP A 122 -7.25 7.42 -14.79
C TRP A 122 -5.83 7.40 -15.35
N GLU A 123 -5.23 6.21 -15.49
CA GLU A 123 -3.92 6.00 -16.10
C GLU A 123 -3.82 6.63 -17.51
N LYS A 124 -4.92 6.64 -18.26
CA LYS A 124 -5.01 7.23 -19.61
C LYS A 124 -4.93 8.76 -19.65
N ASP A 125 -5.18 9.44 -18.52
CA ASP A 125 -5.20 10.91 -18.45
C ASP A 125 -3.77 11.48 -18.33
N PHE A 126 -2.78 10.61 -18.17
CA PHE A 126 -1.38 10.93 -18.00
C PHE A 126 -0.57 10.43 -19.21
N ARG A 127 0.58 11.07 -19.47
CA ARG A 127 1.49 10.62 -20.53
C ARG A 127 2.13 9.30 -20.12
N GLU A 128 2.04 8.31 -20.99
CA GLU A 128 2.60 6.97 -20.78
C GLU A 128 4.06 6.99 -20.32
N GLN A 129 4.92 7.74 -21.01
CA GLN A 129 6.33 7.90 -20.65
C GLN A 129 6.55 8.38 -19.21
N ASP A 130 5.66 9.23 -18.70
CA ASP A 130 5.79 9.81 -17.36
C ASP A 130 5.34 8.77 -16.32
N ILE A 131 4.28 8.01 -16.60
CA ILE A 131 3.87 6.87 -15.77
C ILE A 131 4.98 5.82 -15.71
N LEU A 132 5.48 5.37 -16.86
CA LEU A 132 6.53 4.33 -16.91
C LEU A 132 7.80 4.77 -16.18
N LYS A 133 8.14 6.06 -16.22
CA LYS A 133 9.24 6.63 -15.44
C LYS A 133 8.98 6.58 -13.93
N LEU A 134 7.76 6.89 -13.50
CA LEU A 134 7.38 6.83 -12.08
C LEU A 134 7.31 5.38 -11.56
N ILE A 135 6.89 4.43 -12.39
CA ILE A 135 6.96 3.00 -12.08
C ILE A 135 8.42 2.55 -11.93
N GLY A 136 9.34 3.05 -12.76
CA GLY A 136 10.77 2.81 -12.56
C GLY A 136 11.20 1.37 -12.86
N HIS A 137 11.63 0.62 -11.85
CA HIS A 137 12.21 -0.73 -12.02
C HIS A 137 11.22 -1.89 -11.75
N TYR A 138 9.97 -1.58 -11.42
CA TYR A 138 8.93 -2.58 -11.12
C TYR A 138 8.31 -3.14 -12.42
N ASP A 139 8.83 -4.26 -12.91
CA ASP A 139 8.43 -4.84 -14.19
C ASP A 139 7.02 -5.42 -14.22
N GLN A 140 6.52 -5.97 -13.11
CA GLN A 140 5.13 -6.43 -13.02
C GLN A 140 4.15 -5.26 -12.99
N LEU A 141 4.53 -4.13 -12.38
CA LEU A 141 3.73 -2.91 -12.42
C LEU A 141 3.71 -2.29 -13.82
N LYS A 142 4.83 -2.32 -14.55
CA LYS A 142 4.84 -1.94 -15.98
C LYS A 142 3.95 -2.86 -16.81
N ALA A 143 4.05 -4.17 -16.59
CA ALA A 143 3.21 -5.14 -17.28
C ALA A 143 1.72 -4.91 -16.98
N LEU A 144 1.37 -4.63 -15.73
CA LEU A 144 0.00 -4.26 -15.35
C LEU A 144 -0.47 -3.01 -16.09
N TYR A 145 0.33 -1.95 -16.11
CA TYR A 145 -0.01 -0.71 -16.81
C TYR A 145 -0.30 -0.94 -18.30
N LEU A 146 0.54 -1.74 -18.96
CA LEU A 146 0.37 -2.09 -20.38
C LEU A 146 -0.77 -3.10 -20.62
N THR A 147 -1.28 -3.76 -19.58
CA THR A 147 -2.39 -4.70 -19.69
C THR A 147 -3.70 -3.92 -19.77
N PRO A 148 -4.55 -4.15 -20.79
CA PRO A 148 -5.89 -3.56 -20.87
C PRO A 148 -6.74 -3.84 -19.62
N VAL A 149 -7.57 -2.88 -19.21
CA VAL A 149 -8.34 -2.96 -17.95
C VAL A 149 -9.26 -4.19 -17.88
N ASP A 150 -9.87 -4.56 -18.99
CA ASP A 150 -10.72 -5.75 -19.12
C ASP A 150 -9.96 -7.08 -18.94
N GLN A 151 -8.63 -7.05 -19.10
CA GLN A 151 -7.75 -8.20 -18.89
C GLN A 151 -7.12 -8.21 -17.50
N ARG A 152 -7.40 -7.22 -16.64
CA ARG A 152 -6.91 -7.15 -15.25
C ARG A 152 -7.92 -7.84 -14.33
N PRO A 153 -7.67 -9.09 -13.88
CA PRO A 153 -8.71 -9.94 -13.29
C PRO A 153 -9.31 -9.39 -11.99
N ILE A 154 -8.49 -8.74 -11.15
CA ILE A 154 -8.96 -8.15 -9.89
C ILE A 154 -9.75 -6.88 -10.19
N GLU A 155 -9.23 -6.03 -11.07
CA GLU A 155 -9.86 -4.76 -11.44
C GLU A 155 -11.20 -4.99 -12.13
N ALA A 156 -11.25 -5.89 -13.12
CA ALA A 156 -12.46 -6.25 -13.85
C ALA A 156 -13.54 -6.86 -12.96
N PHE A 157 -13.16 -7.76 -12.03
CA PHE A 157 -14.11 -8.36 -11.09
C PHE A 157 -14.69 -7.33 -10.12
N LEU A 158 -13.84 -6.51 -9.49
CA LEU A 158 -14.27 -5.54 -8.47
C LEU A 158 -14.99 -4.34 -9.08
N SER A 159 -14.70 -4.00 -10.34
CA SER A 159 -15.42 -2.95 -11.08
C SER A 159 -16.90 -3.28 -11.32
N GLY A 160 -17.37 -4.50 -11.07
CA GLY A 160 -18.79 -4.84 -11.09
C GLY A 160 -19.50 -4.72 -9.74
N ARG A 161 -18.77 -4.43 -8.65
CA ARG A 161 -19.24 -4.53 -7.26
C ARG A 161 -19.59 -3.16 -6.68
N GLU A 162 -20.75 -2.62 -7.06
CA GLU A 162 -21.21 -1.28 -6.64
C GLU A 162 -21.26 -1.10 -5.12
N GLU A 163 -21.51 -2.17 -4.35
CA GLU A 163 -21.53 -2.12 -2.88
C GLU A 163 -20.14 -1.89 -2.26
N LEU A 164 -19.07 -2.16 -3.02
CA LEU A 164 -17.69 -1.90 -2.60
C LEU A 164 -17.20 -0.53 -3.09
N LYS A 165 -17.77 -0.06 -4.21
CA LYS A 165 -17.48 1.25 -4.79
C LYS A 165 -18.05 2.38 -3.94
N ILE A 166 -17.56 3.57 -4.20
CA ILE A 166 -18.06 4.79 -3.59
C ILE A 166 -19.43 5.10 -4.19
N GLY A 167 -20.50 4.84 -3.43
CA GLY A 167 -21.82 5.40 -3.69
C GLY A 167 -21.81 6.92 -3.44
N HIS A 168 -21.85 7.69 -4.52
CA HIS A 168 -22.37 9.07 -4.64
C HIS A 168 -22.39 9.93 -3.36
N MET A 169 -21.38 10.79 -3.16
CA MET A 169 -21.43 12.13 -2.54
C MET A 169 -22.10 12.35 -1.15
N THR A 170 -22.75 11.38 -0.51
CA THR A 170 -23.60 11.60 0.67
C THR A 170 -22.83 11.72 1.98
N GLY A 171 -21.52 11.48 1.98
CA GLY A 171 -20.62 11.73 3.13
C GLY A 171 -19.53 12.77 2.87
N LEU A 172 -19.39 13.27 1.63
CA LEU A 172 -18.25 14.10 1.22
C LEU A 172 -18.26 15.47 1.90
N GLU A 173 -19.43 16.05 2.15
CA GLU A 173 -19.57 17.31 2.91
C GLU A 173 -19.18 17.20 4.38
N GLN A 174 -19.53 16.08 5.06
CA GLN A 174 -19.13 15.86 6.45
C GLN A 174 -17.64 15.53 6.55
N MET A 175 -17.07 14.87 5.53
CA MET A 175 -15.66 14.50 5.50
C MET A 175 -14.74 15.63 5.03
N GLN A 176 -15.15 16.48 4.08
CA GLN A 176 -14.44 17.73 3.75
C GLN A 176 -14.35 18.67 4.95
N ARG A 177 -15.38 18.72 5.79
CA ARG A 177 -15.33 19.45 7.06
C ARG A 177 -14.34 18.87 8.09
N LYS A 178 -13.89 17.62 7.91
CA LYS A 178 -12.94 16.93 8.80
C LYS A 178 -11.54 16.75 8.19
N LEU A 179 -11.34 17.16 6.94
CA LEU A 179 -10.01 17.22 6.32
C LEU A 179 -9.23 18.38 6.96
N GLY A 180 -8.12 18.08 7.63
CA GLY A 180 -7.32 19.06 8.37
C GLY A 180 -7.56 19.10 9.89
N THR A 181 -8.44 18.26 10.45
CA THR A 181 -8.53 18.12 11.91
C THR A 181 -7.30 17.38 12.48
N PRO A 182 -6.79 17.77 13.66
CA PRO A 182 -5.57 17.20 14.25
C PRO A 182 -5.60 15.68 14.44
N GLU A 183 -6.80 15.10 14.60
CA GLU A 183 -7.02 13.67 14.79
C GLU A 183 -6.71 12.82 13.54
N ASN A 184 -6.74 13.43 12.35
CA ASN A 184 -6.55 12.77 11.06
C ASN A 184 -5.15 12.98 10.45
N ASN A 185 -4.28 13.74 11.13
CA ASN A 185 -2.87 13.82 10.81
C ASN A 185 -2.09 12.79 11.64
N PRO A 186 -1.05 12.14 11.07
CA PRO A 186 -0.10 11.40 11.88
C PRO A 186 0.42 12.36 12.95
N LYS A 187 0.12 12.09 14.23
CA LYS A 187 0.60 12.92 15.32
C LYS A 187 2.13 13.01 15.19
N PRO A 188 2.71 14.22 15.19
CA PRO A 188 4.13 14.36 15.44
C PRO A 188 4.41 13.61 16.74
N LEU A 189 5.45 12.78 16.77
CA LEU A 189 5.91 12.25 18.05
C LEU A 189 6.14 13.46 18.94
N GLN A 190 5.47 13.48 20.10
CA GLN A 190 5.80 14.42 21.15
C GLN A 190 7.29 14.27 21.41
N GLU A 191 8.04 15.35 21.21
CA GLU A 191 9.41 15.42 21.68
C GLU A 191 9.40 15.07 23.17
N PRO A 192 10.36 14.26 23.64
CA PRO A 192 10.45 13.96 25.06
C PRO A 192 10.61 15.29 25.80
N THR A 193 9.67 15.56 26.71
CA THR A 193 9.73 16.70 27.61
C THR A 193 11.03 16.64 28.38
N THR A 194 11.98 17.51 28.01
CA THR A 194 13.17 17.75 28.81
C THR A 194 12.72 18.42 30.11
N GLU A 195 12.84 17.71 31.21
CA GLU A 195 12.67 18.25 32.55
C GLU A 195 13.57 19.48 32.72
N ALA A 196 12.98 20.55 33.23
CA ALA A 196 13.67 21.77 33.60
C ALA A 196 14.68 21.48 34.72
N ASN A 197 15.92 21.94 34.54
CA ASN A 197 16.85 22.16 35.63
C ASN A 197 17.36 23.61 35.53
N PRO A 198 17.15 24.46 36.55
CA PRO A 198 17.54 25.85 36.52
C PRO A 198 18.93 26.01 37.17
N SER A 199 19.96 26.27 36.37
CA SER A 199 21.20 26.90 36.86
C SER A 199 22.11 27.32 35.70
N ASP A 200 22.62 28.54 35.86
CA ASP A 200 23.77 29.15 35.16
C ASP A 200 23.54 29.97 33.89
N ALA A 201 23.26 31.24 34.18
CA ALA A 201 23.82 32.45 33.58
C ALA A 201 24.97 32.27 32.57
N GLY A 202 24.83 32.91 31.42
CA GLY A 202 25.92 33.18 30.49
C GLY A 202 25.44 33.99 29.30
N ALA A 203 25.63 35.30 29.37
CA ALA A 203 25.31 36.25 28.32
C ALA A 203 25.91 35.87 26.97
N ASN A 204 25.15 36.02 25.88
CA ASN A 204 25.66 36.72 24.71
C ASN A 204 24.53 37.25 23.82
N GLN A 205 24.55 38.58 23.70
CA GLN A 205 23.85 39.34 22.67
C GLN A 205 24.39 38.95 21.30
N HIS A 206 23.50 38.77 20.33
CA HIS A 206 23.74 39.30 18.99
C HIS A 206 22.40 39.59 18.30
N ASN A 207 22.10 40.88 18.24
CA ASN A 207 21.18 41.47 17.28
C ASN A 207 21.63 41.14 15.87
N HIS A 208 20.68 40.80 15.01
CA HIS A 208 20.63 41.36 13.66
C HIS A 208 19.16 41.45 13.22
N ASP A 209 18.58 42.61 13.50
CA ASP A 209 17.54 43.20 12.65
C ASP A 209 18.11 43.43 11.26
N HIS A 210 17.35 43.07 10.23
CA HIS A 210 17.35 43.83 8.99
C HIS A 210 15.93 43.94 8.44
N ASP A 211 15.52 45.20 8.36
CA ASP A 211 14.27 45.76 7.92
C ASP A 211 13.84 45.38 6.50
N HIS A 212 12.52 45.46 6.35
CA HIS A 212 11.73 45.81 5.18
C HIS A 212 12.44 46.61 4.09
N ALA A 213 12.16 46.25 2.83
CA ALA A 213 11.89 47.23 1.78
C ALA A 213 10.92 46.66 0.75
N ASP A 214 9.78 47.35 0.64
CA ASP A 214 8.85 47.33 -0.48
C ASP A 214 9.56 47.56 -1.81
N HIS A 215 9.12 46.86 -2.86
CA HIS A 215 9.08 47.45 -4.19
C HIS A 215 7.82 46.99 -4.94
N LYS A 216 6.88 47.93 -5.06
CA LYS A 216 5.91 47.99 -6.14
C LYS A 216 6.65 48.34 -7.44
N HIS A 217 6.48 47.53 -8.48
CA HIS A 217 5.87 47.91 -9.76
C HIS A 217 5.63 46.68 -10.62
#